data_AF-A0A538IWC8-F1
#
_entry.id   AF-A0A538IWC8-F1
#
_cell.length_a   1.000
_cell.length_b   1.000
_cell.length_c   1.000
_cell.angle_alpha   90.00
_cell.angle_beta   90.00
_cell.angle_gamma   90.00
#
_symmetry.space_group_name_H-M   'P 1'
#
loop_
_entity.id
_entity.type
_entity.pdbx_description
1 polymer ?
#
loop_
_entity_poly.entity_id
_entity_poly.type
_entity_poly.pdbx_seq_one_letter_code
_entity_poly.pdbx_strand_id
1 'polypeptide(L)'
;MNVDSVANDSRLLAAYVGKAGEHAVVGLDTAGAQLNTVSPTVVAYTIGGLPPATNFELTLWNEAGDGLVGAPKPATSDAAGVVTISVPQQAVFALRRV
;
A
#
# COMPACT_ATOMS: atom_id res chain seq x y z
N MET A 1 -11.57 10.63 -3.82
CA MET A 1 -10.38 9.80 -4.05
C MET A 1 -10.63 8.98 -5.30
N ASN A 2 -10.00 9.35 -6.42
CA ASN A 2 -9.99 8.50 -7.61
C ASN A 2 -8.68 7.72 -7.55
N VAL A 3 -8.73 6.39 -7.43
CA VAL A 3 -7.52 5.57 -7.53
C VAL A 3 -7.41 5.21 -9.01
N ASP A 4 -6.43 5.81 -9.68
CA ASP A 4 -6.21 5.64 -11.12
C ASP A 4 -5.87 4.16 -11.39
N SER A 5 -6.71 3.46 -12.15
CA SER A 5 -6.36 2.12 -12.66
C SER A 5 -5.81 2.28 -14.06
N VAL A 6 -4.52 2.00 -14.23
CA VAL A 6 -3.92 1.93 -15.57
C VAL A 6 -4.43 0.65 -16.23
N ALA A 7 -5.03 0.76 -17.42
CA ALA A 7 -5.54 -0.40 -18.13
C ALA A 7 -4.43 -1.45 -18.34
N ASN A 8 -4.73 -2.71 -18.02
CA ASN A 8 -3.80 -3.85 -18.04
C ASN A 8 -2.71 -3.84 -16.93
N ASP A 9 -2.86 -3.02 -15.90
CA ASP A 9 -2.04 -3.14 -14.68
C ASP A 9 -2.61 -4.26 -13.78
N SER A 10 -1.72 -5.05 -13.18
CA SER A 10 -2.07 -6.12 -12.24
C SER A 10 -2.33 -5.60 -10.83
N ARG A 11 -2.04 -4.31 -10.58
CA ARG A 11 -2.21 -3.65 -9.28
C ARG A 11 -3.67 -3.34 -9.00
N LEU A 12 -4.15 -3.76 -7.83
CA LEU A 12 -5.47 -3.44 -7.31
C LEU A 12 -5.34 -2.65 -6.01
N LEU A 13 -6.15 -1.61 -5.86
CA LEU A 13 -6.20 -0.79 -4.65
C LEU A 13 -7.64 -0.44 -4.28
N ALA A 14 -7.89 -0.33 -2.98
CA ALA A 14 -9.09 0.25 -2.40
C ALA A 14 -8.70 1.33 -1.40
N ALA A 15 -9.43 2.44 -1.38
CA ALA A 15 -9.20 3.56 -0.48
C ALA A 15 -10.46 3.89 0.32
N TYR A 16 -10.28 4.19 1.60
CA TYR A 16 -11.33 4.50 2.56
C TYR A 16 -11.02 5.84 3.24
N VAL A 17 -12.06 6.67 3.37
CA VAL A 17 -11.98 7.93 4.13
C VAL A 17 -13.10 7.93 5.17
N GLY A 18 -12.71 8.04 6.44
CA GLY A 18 -13.64 8.10 7.56
C GLY A 18 -14.15 9.52 7.81
N LYS A 19 -15.25 9.63 8.56
CA LYS A 19 -15.90 10.93 8.86
C LYS A 19 -15.03 11.83 9.74
N ALA A 20 -14.10 11.28 10.51
CA ALA A 20 -13.17 12.06 11.33
C ALA A 20 -11.84 12.35 10.60
N GLY A 21 -11.78 12.12 9.27
CA GLY A 21 -10.58 12.35 8.48
C GLY A 21 -9.56 11.20 8.54
N GLU A 22 -9.99 10.01 8.95
CA GLU A 22 -9.22 8.78 8.83
C GLU A 22 -8.98 8.45 7.35
N HIS A 23 -7.81 7.92 7.04
CA HIS A 23 -7.45 7.48 5.69
C HIS A 23 -6.86 6.08 5.77
N ALA A 24 -7.34 5.18 4.93
CA ALA A 24 -6.76 3.87 4.74
C ALA A 24 -6.70 3.53 3.24
N VAL A 25 -5.59 2.97 2.80
CA VAL A 25 -5.42 2.42 1.44
C VAL A 25 -4.95 0.99 1.59
N VAL A 26 -5.63 0.05 0.95
CA VAL A 26 -5.24 -1.36 0.89
C VAL A 26 -4.95 -1.70 -0.56
N GLY A 27 -3.87 -2.43 -0.83
CA GLY A 27 -3.56 -2.83 -2.20
C GLY A 27 -2.70 -4.07 -2.31
N LEU A 28 -2.71 -4.65 -3.52
CA LEU A 28 -1.98 -5.86 -3.88
C LEU A 28 -1.66 -5.88 -5.38
N ASP A 29 -0.69 -6.72 -5.76
CA ASP A 29 -0.41 -7.04 -7.16
C ASP A 29 -0.94 -8.45 -7.48
N THR A 30 -1.91 -8.55 -8.39
CA THR A 30 -2.51 -9.84 -8.79
C THR A 30 -1.53 -10.77 -9.50
N ALA A 31 -0.41 -10.27 -10.03
CA ALA A 31 0.68 -11.10 -10.54
C ALA A 31 1.37 -11.90 -9.42
N GLY A 32 1.22 -11.49 -8.15
CA GLY A 32 1.75 -12.18 -6.97
C GLY A 32 0.70 -12.92 -6.15
N ALA A 33 -0.46 -13.27 -6.73
CA ALA A 33 -1.62 -13.82 -6.00
C ALA A 33 -1.38 -15.13 -5.22
N GLN A 34 -0.19 -15.73 -5.28
CA GLN A 34 0.13 -16.96 -4.56
C GLN A 34 0.34 -16.78 -3.04
N LEU A 35 0.62 -15.56 -2.54
CA LEU A 35 0.64 -15.14 -1.11
C LEU A 35 1.31 -16.08 -0.08
N ASN A 36 2.10 -17.07 -0.52
CA ASN A 36 2.61 -18.17 0.31
C ASN A 36 4.12 -18.39 0.11
N THR A 37 4.78 -17.49 -0.61
CA THR A 37 6.22 -17.56 -0.88
C THR A 37 6.86 -16.20 -0.69
N VAL A 38 8.16 -16.19 -0.44
CA VAL A 38 8.96 -14.97 -0.50
C VAL A 38 8.98 -14.50 -1.94
N SER A 39 8.57 -13.25 -2.18
CA SER A 39 8.68 -12.67 -3.51
C SER A 39 10.08 -12.07 -3.71
N PRO A 40 10.84 -12.50 -4.73
CA PRO A 40 12.07 -11.81 -5.13
C PRO A 40 11.78 -10.48 -5.85
N THR A 41 10.53 -10.27 -6.27
CA THR A 41 10.08 -9.07 -6.96
C THR A 41 9.52 -8.07 -5.95
N VAL A 42 10.00 -6.83 -6.01
CA VAL A 42 9.46 -5.71 -5.23
C VAL A 42 8.80 -4.72 -6.17
N VAL A 43 7.57 -4.34 -5.87
CA VAL A 43 6.75 -3.42 -6.66
C VAL A 43 6.66 -2.09 -5.93
N ALA A 44 6.95 -1.00 -6.65
CA ALA A 44 6.75 0.34 -6.14
C ALA A 44 5.31 0.81 -6.40
N TYR A 45 4.68 1.40 -5.38
CA TYR A 45 3.37 2.06 -5.48
C TYR A 45 3.54 3.54 -5.18
N THR A 46 3.04 4.39 -6.07
CA THR A 46 2.93 5.83 -5.85
C THR A 46 1.46 6.17 -5.63
N ILE A 47 1.12 6.60 -4.42
CA ILE A 47 -0.25 6.85 -4.00
C ILE A 47 -0.39 8.36 -3.80
N GLY A 48 -1.23 8.98 -4.62
CA GLY A 48 -1.56 10.41 -4.53
C GLY A 48 -2.93 10.67 -3.89
N GLY A 49 -3.22 11.96 -3.67
CA GLY A 49 -4.51 12.41 -3.12
C GLY A 49 -4.64 12.27 -1.61
N LEU A 50 -3.53 11.96 -0.91
CA LEU A 50 -3.47 11.95 0.54
C LEU A 50 -3.38 13.39 1.09
N PRO A 51 -3.74 13.62 2.36
CA PRO A 51 -3.40 14.87 3.05
C PRO A 51 -1.89 15.16 2.94
N PRO A 52 -1.48 16.40 2.66
CA PRO A 52 -0.06 16.75 2.50
C PRO A 52 0.69 16.65 3.83
N ALA A 53 2.00 16.35 3.77
CA ALA A 53 2.91 16.31 4.93
C ALA A 53 2.35 15.52 6.13
N THR A 54 1.66 14.41 5.87
CA THR A 54 0.92 13.65 6.87
C THR A 54 1.58 12.30 7.10
N ASN A 55 1.62 11.87 8.36
CA ASN A 55 2.18 10.59 8.75
C ASN A 55 1.18 9.46 8.53
N PHE A 56 1.73 8.35 8.06
CA PHE A 56 1.06 7.10 7.83
C PHE A 56 1.89 5.96 8.41
N GLU A 57 1.22 4.85 8.63
CA GLU A 57 1.82 3.58 8.95
C GLU A 57 1.52 2.61 7.81
N LEU A 58 2.59 2.01 7.27
CA LEU A 58 2.55 0.95 6.29
C LEU A 58 2.67 -0.39 7.02
N THR A 59 1.72 -1.29 6.78
CA THR A 59 1.76 -2.67 7.24
C THR A 59 1.71 -3.60 6.05
N LEU A 60 2.51 -4.66 6.06
CA LEU A 60 2.61 -5.62 4.97
C LEU A 60 2.20 -7.01 5.47
N TRP A 61 1.20 -7.63 4.84
CA TRP A 61 0.91 -9.04 5.02
C TRP A 61 1.71 -9.88 4.04
N ASN A 62 2.29 -10.97 4.53
CA ASN A 62 3.21 -11.86 3.81
C ASN A 62 4.51 -11.17 3.36
N GLU A 63 5.04 -10.25 4.18
CA GLU A 63 6.29 -9.55 3.86
C GLU A 63 7.49 -10.52 3.73
N ALA A 64 7.60 -11.44 4.68
CA ALA A 64 8.68 -12.43 4.74
C ALA A 64 8.31 -13.76 4.06
N GLY A 65 7.20 -13.81 3.32
CA GLY A 65 6.75 -15.04 2.66
C GLY A 65 6.24 -16.14 3.61
N ASP A 66 5.93 -15.79 4.86
CA ASP A 66 5.53 -16.69 5.94
C ASP A 66 4.04 -16.61 6.30
N GLY A 67 3.25 -15.84 5.54
CA GLY A 67 1.83 -15.60 5.79
C GLY A 67 1.53 -14.72 7.01
N LEU A 68 2.54 -14.08 7.62
CA LEU A 68 2.37 -13.21 8.78
C LEU A 68 2.33 -11.73 8.39
N VAL A 69 1.87 -10.91 9.33
CA VAL A 69 1.90 -9.45 9.21
C VAL A 69 3.25 -8.95 9.70
N GLY A 70 3.99 -8.25 8.83
CA GLY A 70 5.26 -7.63 9.15
C GLY A 70 5.13 -6.48 10.15
N ALA A 71 6.26 -6.06 10.71
CA ALA A 71 6.31 -4.93 11.62
C ALA A 71 5.84 -3.64 10.90
N PRO A 72 5.08 -2.76 11.58
CA PRO A 72 4.66 -1.51 10.96
C PRO A 72 5.84 -0.60 10.62
N LYS A 73 5.75 0.06 9.46
CA LYS A 73 6.78 0.96 8.93
C LYS A 73 6.23 2.37 8.80
N PRO A 74 6.97 3.41 9.19
CA PRO A 74 6.53 4.78 8.97
C PRO A 74 6.53 5.11 7.48
N ALA A 75 5.55 5.89 7.05
CA ALA A 75 5.52 6.51 5.73
C ALA A 75 4.96 7.93 5.88
N THR A 76 5.38 8.84 5.01
CA THR A 76 4.94 10.24 5.07
C THR A 76 4.60 10.70 3.66
N SER A 77 3.43 11.33 3.51
CA SER A 77 3.10 12.00 2.25
C SER A 77 3.91 13.28 2.11
N ASP A 78 4.34 13.59 0.89
CA ASP A 78 5.03 14.83 0.59
C ASP A 78 4.08 16.04 0.61
N ALA A 79 4.61 17.22 0.26
CA ALA A 79 3.83 18.45 0.19
C ALA A 79 2.72 18.41 -0.88
N ALA A 80 2.80 17.50 -1.86
CA ALA A 80 1.79 17.27 -2.89
C ALA A 80 0.76 16.20 -2.47
N GLY A 81 0.87 15.62 -1.27
CA GLY A 81 -0.03 14.56 -0.82
C GLY A 81 0.27 13.21 -1.49
N VAL A 82 1.52 12.98 -1.87
CA VAL A 82 1.98 11.76 -2.53
C VAL A 82 2.89 10.97 -1.61
N VAL A 83 2.71 9.65 -1.55
CA VAL A 83 3.62 8.72 -0.87
C VAL A 83 4.07 7.65 -1.85
N THR A 84 5.34 7.24 -1.75
CA THR A 84 5.87 6.08 -2.47
C THR A 84 6.25 4.99 -1.49
N ILE A 85 5.74 3.78 -1.71
CA ILE A 85 6.03 2.59 -0.88
C ILE A 85 6.51 1.44 -1.75
N SER A 86 7.31 0.56 -1.16
CA SER A 86 7.81 -0.66 -1.80
C SER A 86 7.19 -1.88 -1.15
N VAL A 87 6.58 -2.75 -1.96
CA VAL A 87 5.81 -3.91 -1.51
C VAL A 87 6.29 -5.15 -2.27
N PRO A 88 6.67 -6.25 -1.59
CA PRO A 88 6.92 -7.52 -2.27
C PRO A 88 5.71 -7.91 -3.12
N GLN A 89 5.91 -8.43 -4.34
CA GLN A 89 4.81 -8.67 -5.28
C GLN A 89 3.75 -9.63 -4.71
N GLN A 90 4.18 -10.59 -3.88
CA GLN A 90 3.31 -11.56 -3.21
C GLN A 90 2.90 -11.12 -1.81
N ALA A 91 2.84 -9.82 -1.53
CA ALA A 91 2.35 -9.24 -0.29
C ALA A 91 1.11 -8.38 -0.55
N VAL A 92 0.32 -8.18 0.50
CA VAL A 92 -0.74 -7.15 0.55
C VAL A 92 -0.25 -6.04 1.46
N PHE A 93 -0.48 -4.79 1.08
CA PHE A 93 -0.19 -3.66 1.95
C PHE A 93 -1.47 -3.00 2.48
N ALA A 94 -1.35 -2.43 3.68
CA ALA A 94 -2.27 -1.44 4.21
C ALA A 94 -1.48 -0.19 4.61
N LEU A 95 -1.91 0.97 4.13
CA LEU A 95 -1.38 2.27 4.50
C LEU A 95 -2.47 3.02 5.26
N ARG A 96 -2.23 3.34 6.53
CA ARG A 96 -3.21 4.00 7.42
C ARG A 96 -2.66 5.28 8.01
N ARG A 97 -3.48 6.33 8.09
CA ARG A 97 -3.09 7.57 8.77
C ARG A 97 -2.90 7.31 10.28
N VAL A 98 -1.87 7.93 10.86
CA VAL A 98 -1.61 7.93 12.31
C VAL A 98 -1.67 9.33 12.92
#